data_AF-A0A1U7X4P7-F1
#
_entry.id   AF-A0A1U7X4P7-F1
#
_cell.length_a   1.000
_cell.length_b   1.000
_cell.length_c   1.000
_cell.angle_alpha   90.00
_cell.angle_beta   90.00
_cell.angle_gamma   90.00
#
_symmetry.space_group_name_H-M   'P 1'
#
loop_
_entity.id
_entity.type
_entity.pdbx_description
1 polymer ?
#
loop_
_entity_poly.entity_id
_entity_poly.type
_entity_poly.pdbx_seq_one_letter_code
_entity_poly.pdbx_strand_id
1 'polypeptide(L)'
;MLLSPTISLPISAMDSRQPSGSSFTGFITVPLQAFILMLGFTASDIDVDMYDEKGLLLAASDNLNPVWSQTLGDPFLRRLILRFIFCRAALALYAPTFNKIEFLPECIPCLPDAVLPTSAACQRTMLQLADIFGATSKFNFSKETVLSDDRSQEN
;
A
#
# COMPACT_ATOMS: atom_id res chain seq x y z
N MET A 1 12.22 2.66 12.77
CA MET A 1 11.29 1.80 13.53
C MET A 1 9.92 1.86 12.87
N LEU A 2 9.30 0.70 12.59
CA LEU A 2 7.95 0.59 12.04
C LEU A 2 6.98 0.33 13.19
N LEU A 3 5.92 1.13 13.27
CA LEU A 3 4.91 1.07 14.31
C LEU A 3 3.59 0.57 13.71
N SER A 4 3.00 -0.44 14.34
CA SER A 4 1.67 -0.94 13.98
C SER A 4 0.60 0.15 14.23
N PRO A 5 -0.52 0.11 13.51
CA PRO A 5 -1.67 0.96 13.79
C PRO A 5 -2.17 0.80 15.23
N THR A 6 -2.76 1.86 15.78
CA THR A 6 -3.38 1.83 17.12
C THR A 6 -4.66 1.00 17.13
N ILE A 7 -5.36 0.92 16.00
CA ILE A 7 -6.58 0.12 15.82
C ILE A 7 -6.44 -0.80 14.60
N SER A 8 -6.87 -2.05 14.75
CA SER A 8 -6.91 -3.01 13.64
C SER A 8 -8.15 -2.82 12.78
N LEU A 9 -8.02 -3.05 11.46
CA LEU A 9 -9.15 -3.07 10.54
C LEU A 9 -10.21 -4.09 11.01
N PRO A 10 -11.51 -3.75 10.99
CA PRO A 10 -12.56 -4.74 11.07
C PRO A 10 -12.64 -5.47 9.73
N ILE A 11 -11.76 -6.44 9.51
CA ILE A 11 -11.85 -7.33 8.34
C ILE A 11 -13.11 -8.16 8.54
N SER A 12 -14.06 -8.05 7.60
CA SER A 12 -15.26 -8.90 7.61
C SER A 12 -14.82 -10.36 7.62
N ALA A 13 -15.20 -11.07 8.68
CA ALA A 13 -14.83 -12.45 8.93
C ALA A 13 -15.47 -13.39 7.89
N MET A 14 -14.89 -13.47 6.70
CA MET A 14 -15.30 -14.43 5.68
C MET A 14 -14.42 -15.70 5.67
N ASP A 15 -13.41 -15.81 6.54
CA ASP A 15 -12.69 -17.07 6.70
C ASP A 15 -12.16 -17.24 8.13
N SER A 16 -12.61 -18.30 8.80
CA SER A 16 -12.17 -18.76 10.13
C SER A 16 -10.73 -19.30 10.14
N ARG A 17 -9.99 -19.10 9.05
CA ARG A 17 -8.60 -19.51 8.83
C ARG A 17 -7.61 -18.35 8.91
N GLN A 18 -8.00 -17.20 9.48
CA GLN A 18 -7.03 -16.16 9.77
C GLN A 18 -6.19 -16.57 10.99
N PRO A 19 -4.85 -16.64 10.87
CA PRO A 19 -4.02 -16.67 12.06
C PRO A 19 -4.31 -15.40 12.84
N SER A 20 -4.48 -15.53 14.15
CA SER A 20 -4.78 -14.46 15.11
C SER A 20 -3.64 -13.43 15.21
N GLY A 21 -3.33 -12.75 14.11
CA GLY A 21 -2.28 -11.74 13.98
C GLY A 21 -2.87 -10.41 13.53
N SER A 22 -2.19 -9.30 13.87
CA SER A 22 -2.63 -7.98 13.42
C SER A 22 -2.62 -7.91 11.89
N SER A 23 -3.60 -7.23 11.29
CA SER A 23 -3.66 -7.01 9.83
C SER A 23 -2.36 -6.39 9.31
N PHE A 24 -1.71 -5.55 10.13
CA PHE A 24 -0.41 -4.96 9.84
C PHE A 24 0.69 -6.00 9.62
N THR A 25 0.77 -7.02 10.48
CA THR A 25 1.75 -8.11 10.32
C THR A 25 1.53 -8.85 8.99
N GLY A 26 0.27 -9.09 8.62
CA GLY A 26 -0.08 -9.69 7.33
C GLY A 26 0.37 -8.84 6.14
N PHE A 27 0.16 -7.52 6.20
CA PHE A 27 0.64 -6.62 5.16
C PHE A 27 2.17 -6.59 5.02
N ILE A 28 2.90 -6.77 6.13
CA ILE A 28 4.36 -6.79 6.14
C ILE A 28 4.93 -8.13 5.63
N THR A 29 4.25 -9.24 5.85
CA THR A 29 4.71 -10.57 5.40
C THR A 29 4.22 -10.91 3.99
N VAL A 30 2.94 -10.67 3.71
CA VAL A 30 2.22 -11.02 2.47
C VAL A 30 1.29 -9.85 2.04
N PRO A 31 1.85 -8.71 1.59
CA PRO A 31 1.11 -7.46 1.34
C PRO A 31 -0.11 -7.63 0.43
N LEU A 32 0.07 -8.31 -0.69
CA LEU A 32 -0.96 -8.51 -1.70
C LEU A 32 -2.10 -9.38 -1.15
N GLN A 33 -1.78 -10.45 -0.43
CA GLN A 33 -2.77 -11.30 0.20
C GLN A 33 -3.58 -10.52 1.25
N ALA A 34 -2.91 -9.71 2.08
CA ALA A 34 -3.59 -8.84 3.04
C ALA A 34 -4.49 -7.80 2.36
N PHE A 35 -4.07 -7.27 1.21
CA PHE A 35 -4.87 -6.35 0.39
C PHE A 35 -6.12 -7.01 -0.18
N ILE A 36 -5.99 -8.18 -0.81
CA ILE A 36 -7.11 -8.95 -1.37
C ILE A 36 -8.13 -9.28 -0.28
N LEU A 37 -7.64 -9.72 0.90
CA LEU A 37 -8.48 -10.01 2.06
C LEU A 37 -9.18 -8.77 2.60
N MET A 38 -8.50 -7.62 2.64
CA MET A 38 -9.09 -6.33 3.00
C MET A 38 -10.21 -5.93 2.02
N LEU A 39 -10.08 -6.27 0.74
CA LEU A 39 -11.13 -6.09 -0.26
C LEU A 39 -12.27 -7.10 -0.16
N GLY A 40 -12.15 -8.13 0.69
CA GLY A 40 -13.17 -9.18 0.86
C GLY A 40 -13.12 -10.30 -0.18
N PHE A 41 -11.99 -10.45 -0.89
CA PHE A 41 -11.77 -11.53 -1.84
C PHE A 41 -10.94 -12.67 -1.21
N THR A 42 -11.03 -13.87 -1.78
CA THR A 42 -10.15 -15.00 -1.42
C THR A 42 -8.85 -14.92 -2.20
N ALA A 43 -7.71 -15.03 -1.52
CA ALA A 43 -6.40 -15.02 -2.16
C ALA A 43 -6.08 -16.40 -2.77
N SER A 44 -6.64 -16.69 -3.94
CA SER A 44 -6.20 -17.80 -4.79
C SER A 44 -5.63 -17.22 -6.08
N ASP A 45 -4.36 -17.56 -6.36
CA ASP A 45 -3.64 -17.34 -7.62
C ASP A 45 -3.45 -15.89 -8.07
N ILE A 46 -2.71 -15.09 -7.28
CA ILE A 46 -2.21 -13.79 -7.75
C ILE A 46 -0.70 -13.77 -7.71
N ASP A 47 -0.12 -13.44 -8.85
CA ASP A 47 1.32 -13.36 -9.06
C ASP A 47 1.94 -12.27 -8.16
N VAL A 48 2.78 -12.72 -7.23
CA VAL A 48 3.39 -11.91 -6.17
C VAL A 48 4.53 -11.04 -6.73
N ASP A 49 5.04 -11.37 -7.93
CA ASP A 49 6.20 -10.70 -8.52
C ASP A 49 5.87 -9.29 -9.09
N MET A 50 4.60 -9.00 -9.37
CA MET A 50 4.14 -7.68 -9.86
C MET A 50 4.45 -6.52 -8.89
N TYR A 51 4.65 -6.82 -7.60
CA TYR A 51 4.90 -5.83 -6.56
C TYR A 51 6.35 -5.40 -6.41
N ASP A 52 7.29 -6.32 -6.58
CA ASP A 52 8.72 -6.00 -6.44
C ASP A 52 9.13 -4.97 -7.51
N GLU A 53 8.56 -5.07 -8.72
CA GLU A 53 8.84 -4.14 -9.81
C GLU A 53 8.18 -2.76 -9.64
N LYS A 54 6.89 -2.70 -9.28
CA LYS A 54 6.20 -1.41 -9.08
C LYS A 54 6.65 -0.68 -7.81
N GLY A 55 7.05 -1.41 -6.77
CA GLY A 55 7.66 -0.82 -5.58
C GLY A 55 9.00 -0.14 -5.88
N LEU A 56 9.78 -0.68 -6.82
CA LEU A 56 11.07 -0.10 -7.23
C LEU A 56 10.92 1.31 -7.82
N LEU A 57 9.82 1.59 -8.53
CA LEU A 57 9.52 2.92 -9.10
C LEU A 57 9.24 3.98 -8.03
N LEU A 58 8.73 3.60 -6.86
CA LEU A 58 8.50 4.52 -5.73
C LEU A 58 9.80 4.90 -5.00
N ALA A 59 10.84 4.04 -5.10
CA ALA A 59 12.12 4.23 -4.43
C ALA A 59 13.12 5.11 -5.22
N ALA A 60 12.79 5.52 -6.46
CA ALA A 60 13.69 6.27 -7.35
C ALA A 60 13.58 7.81 -7.22
N SER A 61 13.10 8.33 -6.08
CA SER A 61 12.95 9.78 -5.88
C SER A 61 14.26 10.44 -5.42
N ASP A 62 14.69 11.48 -6.12
CA ASP A 62 15.99 12.14 -5.94
C ASP A 62 16.19 12.91 -4.61
N ASN A 63 15.17 12.97 -3.74
CA ASN A 63 15.20 13.71 -2.46
C ASN A 63 15.12 12.79 -1.23
N LEU A 64 15.76 11.63 -1.27
CA LEU A 64 15.78 10.68 -0.16
C LEU A 64 16.75 11.11 0.95
N ASN A 65 16.26 11.16 2.20
CA ASN A 65 17.13 11.32 3.38
C ASN A 65 18.25 10.26 3.35
N PRO A 66 19.49 10.58 3.75
CA PRO A 66 20.61 9.63 3.74
C PRO A 66 20.34 8.30 4.45
N VAL A 67 19.52 8.30 5.51
CA VAL A 67 19.08 7.08 6.21
C VAL A 67 18.26 6.16 5.28
N TRP A 68 17.42 6.75 4.43
CA TRP A 68 16.65 6.00 3.44
C TRP A 68 17.51 5.50 2.28
N SER A 69 18.53 6.25 1.86
CA SER A 69 19.49 5.78 0.86
C SER A 69 20.21 4.51 1.32
N GLN A 70 20.68 4.46 2.58
CA GLN A 70 21.33 3.28 3.15
C GLN A 70 20.34 2.12 3.35
N THR A 71 19.14 2.41 3.86
CA THR A 71 18.11 1.41 4.12
C THR A 71 17.60 0.77 2.82
N LEU A 72 17.44 1.56 1.76
CA LEU A 72 17.03 1.06 0.43
C LEU A 72 18.17 0.35 -0.30
N GLY A 73 19.43 0.59 0.07
CA GLY A 73 20.57 -0.15 -0.45
C GLY A 73 20.54 -1.64 -0.07
N ASP A 74 20.04 -1.97 1.13
CA ASP A 74 19.86 -3.35 1.56
C ASP A 74 18.61 -3.98 0.91
N PRO A 75 18.71 -5.13 0.21
CA PRO A 75 17.58 -5.75 -0.48
C PRO A 75 16.43 -6.16 0.45
N PHE A 76 16.74 -6.62 1.66
CA PHE A 76 15.73 -7.08 2.62
C PHE A 76 14.98 -5.89 3.22
N LEU A 77 15.71 -4.87 3.68
CA LEU A 77 15.12 -3.66 4.23
C LEU A 77 14.35 -2.88 3.16
N ARG A 78 14.85 -2.81 1.93
CA ARG A 78 14.13 -2.24 0.79
C ARG A 78 12.79 -2.94 0.59
N ARG A 79 12.78 -4.28 0.53
CA ARG A 79 11.54 -5.06 0.42
C ARG A 79 10.59 -4.77 1.58
N LEU A 80 11.11 -4.73 2.81
CA LEU A 80 10.32 -4.44 4.01
C LEU A 80 9.68 -3.04 3.97
N ILE A 81 10.44 -2.02 3.56
CA ILE A 81 9.96 -0.64 3.46
C ILE A 81 8.91 -0.49 2.34
N LEU A 82 9.10 -1.15 1.21
CA LEU A 82 8.09 -1.15 0.14
C LEU A 82 6.77 -1.77 0.59
N ARG A 83 6.83 -2.88 1.33
CA ARG A 83 5.64 -3.50 1.93
C ARG A 83 4.96 -2.58 2.94
N PHE A 84 5.74 -1.86 3.74
CA PHE A 84 5.23 -0.86 4.67
C PHE A 84 4.55 0.31 3.95
N ILE A 85 5.18 0.87 2.91
CA ILE A 85 4.62 1.97 2.10
C ILE A 85 3.30 1.53 1.48
N PHE A 86 3.27 0.32 0.92
CA PHE A 86 2.06 -0.26 0.35
C PHE A 86 0.94 -0.39 1.39
N CYS A 87 1.23 -0.99 2.54
CA CYS A 87 0.30 -1.13 3.66
C CYS A 87 -0.31 0.21 4.05
N ARG A 88 0.56 1.20 4.29
CA ARG A 88 0.16 2.55 4.69
C ARG A 88 -0.68 3.25 3.63
N ALA A 89 -0.33 3.11 2.35
CA ALA A 89 -1.09 3.70 1.25
C ALA A 89 -2.48 3.06 1.11
N ALA A 90 -2.55 1.73 1.16
CA ALA A 90 -3.80 1.00 1.05
C ALA A 90 -4.75 1.37 2.20
N LEU A 91 -4.26 1.40 3.45
CA LEU A 91 -5.03 1.81 4.61
C LEU A 91 -5.45 3.28 4.56
N ALA A 92 -4.59 4.17 4.10
CA ALA A 92 -4.90 5.59 4.02
C ALA A 92 -5.97 5.92 2.97
N LEU A 93 -6.00 5.18 1.85
CA LEU A 93 -6.94 5.43 0.76
C LEU A 93 -8.23 4.61 0.89
N TYR A 94 -8.22 3.51 1.66
CA TYR A 94 -9.38 2.64 1.83
C TYR A 94 -10.53 3.38 2.52
N ALA A 95 -11.74 3.33 1.94
CA ALA A 95 -12.85 4.18 2.36
C ALA A 95 -13.24 4.04 3.85
N PRO A 96 -13.25 2.83 4.46
CA PRO A 96 -13.50 2.67 5.89
C PRO A 96 -12.48 3.34 6.83
N THR A 97 -11.25 3.55 6.37
CA THR A 97 -10.12 4.09 7.17
C THR A 97 -9.62 5.44 6.66
N PHE A 98 -10.23 5.98 5.61
CA PHE A 98 -9.88 7.26 5.03
C PHE A 98 -9.97 8.38 6.07
N ASN A 99 -8.94 9.22 6.13
CA ASN A 99 -8.78 10.30 7.13
C ASN A 99 -8.78 9.86 8.61
N LYS A 100 -8.52 8.59 8.90
CA LYS A 100 -8.44 8.05 10.27
C LYS A 100 -7.02 7.59 10.59
N ILE A 101 -6.28 8.45 11.29
CA ILE A 101 -4.86 8.22 11.59
C ILE A 101 -4.63 7.00 12.48
N GLU A 102 -5.61 6.60 13.29
CA GLU A 102 -5.52 5.47 14.21
C GLU A 102 -5.40 4.10 13.51
N PHE A 103 -5.74 4.05 12.22
CA PHE A 103 -5.57 2.87 11.36
C PHE A 103 -4.28 2.90 10.54
N LEU A 104 -3.50 3.98 10.60
CA LEU A 104 -2.30 4.13 9.79
C LEU A 104 -1.07 3.65 10.56
N PRO A 105 -0.21 2.84 9.93
CA PRO A 105 1.06 2.50 10.54
C PRO A 105 2.03 3.68 10.40
N GLU A 106 2.90 3.85 11.41
CA GLU A 106 3.85 4.95 11.46
C GLU A 106 5.28 4.46 11.24
N CYS A 107 6.14 5.35 10.74
CA CYS A 107 7.54 5.07 10.50
C CYS A 107 8.42 6.22 10.99
N ILE A 108 9.49 5.87 11.69
CA ILE A 108 10.51 6.82 12.18
C ILE A 108 11.89 6.37 11.66
N PRO A 109 12.66 7.24 10.97
CA PRO A 109 12.31 8.61 10.57
C PRO A 109 11.11 8.62 9.61
N CYS A 110 10.45 9.76 9.43
CA CYS A 110 9.33 9.84 8.50
C CYS A 110 9.77 9.49 7.07
N LEU A 111 8.87 8.83 6.35
CA LEU A 111 9.08 8.55 4.94
C LEU A 111 9.08 9.86 4.12
N PRO A 112 9.81 9.92 3.00
CA PRO A 112 9.81 11.08 2.11
C PRO A 112 8.42 11.37 1.52
N ASP A 113 8.20 12.62 1.13
CA ASP A 113 6.93 13.07 0.53
C ASP A 113 6.55 12.29 -0.73
N ALA A 114 7.55 11.84 -1.50
CA ALA A 114 7.38 11.07 -2.72
C ALA A 114 6.69 9.71 -2.52
N VAL A 115 6.68 9.17 -1.30
CA VAL A 115 6.04 7.89 -0.96
C VAL A 115 4.90 8.05 0.03
N LEU A 116 4.38 9.27 0.18
CA LEU A 116 3.14 9.50 0.93
C LEU A 116 1.96 8.86 0.20
N PRO A 117 0.94 8.38 0.94
CA PRO A 117 -0.29 7.86 0.34
C PRO A 117 -0.97 8.82 -0.64
N THR A 118 -0.79 10.13 -0.43
CA THR A 118 -1.36 11.20 -1.25
C THR A 118 -0.55 11.47 -2.53
N SER A 119 0.67 10.95 -2.65
CA SER A 119 1.51 11.15 -3.84
C SER A 119 0.87 10.53 -5.09
N ALA A 120 1.08 11.16 -6.24
CA ALA A 120 0.51 10.70 -7.51
C ALA A 120 0.96 9.27 -7.86
N ALA A 121 2.22 8.92 -7.57
CA ALA A 121 2.76 7.59 -7.82
C ALA A 121 2.10 6.52 -6.93
N CYS A 122 1.94 6.77 -5.63
CA CYS A 122 1.24 5.85 -4.73
C CYS A 122 -0.22 5.68 -5.14
N GLN A 123 -0.93 6.78 -5.40
CA GLN A 123 -2.33 6.73 -5.79
C GLN A 123 -2.56 6.00 -7.12
N ARG A 124 -1.75 6.27 -8.16
CA ARG A 124 -1.86 5.56 -9.45
C ARG A 124 -1.62 4.06 -9.27
N THR A 125 -0.61 3.68 -8.49
CA THR A 125 -0.33 2.27 -8.20
C THR A 125 -1.50 1.60 -7.49
N MET A 126 -2.10 2.27 -6.50
CA MET A 126 -3.25 1.74 -5.76
C MET A 126 -4.52 1.68 -6.64
N LEU A 127 -4.71 2.66 -7.53
CA LEU A 127 -5.82 2.69 -8.48
C LEU A 127 -5.73 1.52 -9.45
N GLN A 128 -4.60 1.34 -10.13
CA GLN A 128 -4.37 0.22 -11.04
C GLN A 128 -4.60 -1.13 -10.35
N LEU A 129 -4.10 -1.26 -9.12
CA LEU A 129 -4.29 -2.48 -8.36
C LEU A 129 -5.75 -2.71 -7.98
N ALA A 130 -6.45 -1.69 -7.51
CA ALA A 130 -7.87 -1.79 -7.19
C ALA A 130 -8.71 -2.09 -8.44
N ASP A 131 -8.33 -1.57 -9.61
CA ASP A 131 -8.97 -1.81 -10.89
C ASP A 131 -8.88 -3.27 -11.35
N ILE A 132 -7.71 -3.92 -11.16
CA ILE A 132 -7.55 -5.36 -11.38
C ILE A 132 -8.62 -6.18 -10.64
N PHE A 133 -9.07 -5.70 -9.47
CA PHE A 133 -10.10 -6.34 -8.65
C PHE A 133 -11.50 -5.75 -8.79
N GLY A 134 -11.71 -4.79 -9.71
CA GLY A 134 -12.98 -4.06 -9.83
C GLY A 134 -13.40 -3.35 -8.53
N ALA A 135 -12.44 -2.99 -7.69
CA ALA A 135 -12.64 -2.49 -6.33
C ALA A 135 -12.26 -1.02 -6.15
N THR A 136 -12.09 -0.27 -7.25
CA THR A 136 -11.73 1.16 -7.22
C THR A 136 -12.69 2.01 -6.40
N SER A 137 -13.98 1.65 -6.39
CA SER A 137 -15.03 2.29 -5.59
C SER A 137 -14.87 2.13 -4.07
N LYS A 138 -14.01 1.21 -3.61
CA LYS A 138 -13.67 1.03 -2.19
C LYS A 138 -12.56 1.97 -1.71
N PHE A 139 -11.99 2.80 -2.60
CA PHE A 139 -10.90 3.72 -2.29
C PHE A 139 -11.27 5.17 -2.61
N ASN A 140 -10.69 6.09 -1.84
CA ASN A 140 -10.80 7.53 -2.04
C ASN A 140 -9.51 8.06 -2.69
N PHE A 141 -9.53 8.19 -4.02
CA PHE A 141 -8.44 8.81 -4.77
C PHE A 141 -8.67 10.31 -4.98
N SER A 142 -7.60 11.08 -5.09
CA SER A 142 -7.65 12.50 -5.47
C SER A 142 -8.08 12.67 -6.92
N LYS A 143 -8.75 13.78 -7.27
CA LYS A 143 -9.27 14.01 -8.63
C LYS A 143 -8.16 14.05 -9.71
N GLU A 144 -6.96 14.48 -9.36
CA GLU A 144 -5.83 14.63 -10.30
C GLU A 144 -5.28 13.29 -10.78
N THR A 145 -5.41 12.23 -9.97
CA THR A 145 -4.92 10.89 -10.30
C THR A 145 -5.86 10.16 -11.26
N VAL A 146 -7.17 10.41 -11.16
CA VAL A 146 -8.20 9.85 -12.07
C VAL A 146 -8.12 10.45 -13.47
N LEU A 147 -7.84 11.76 -13.58
CA LEU A 147 -7.75 12.48 -14.87
C LEU A 147 -6.53 12.11 -15.72
N SER A 148 -5.51 11.50 -15.11
CA SER A 148 -4.26 11.19 -15.81
C SER A 148 -4.32 9.89 -16.60
N ASP A 149 -5.26 8.99 -16.31
CA ASP A 149 -5.43 7.74 -17.07
C ASP A 149 -6.28 7.96 -18.35
N ASP A 150 -7.21 8.92 -18.34
CA ASP A 150 -8.03 9.28 -19.53
C ASP A 150 -7.19 9.85 -20.70
N ARG A 151 -5.99 10.40 -20.43
CA ARG A 151 -5.12 10.94 -21.49
C ARG A 151 -4.24 9.89 -22.18
N SER A 152 -4.41 8.61 -21.87
CA SER A 152 -3.58 7.53 -22.45
C SER A 152 -4.29 6.76 -23.58
N GLN A 153 -5.47 7.19 -24.04
CA GLN A 153 -6.21 6.54 -25.14
C GLN A 153 -6.45 7.42 -26.38
N GLU A 154 -5.80 8.59 -26.50
CA GLU A 154 -5.87 9.38 -27.73
C GLU A 154 -4.47 9.66 -28.28
N ASN A 155 -4.01 8.73 -29.13
CA ASN A 155 -3.10 8.97 -30.27
C ASN A 155 -3.04 7.72 -31.17
#